data_AF-A0A380TLL6-F1
#
_entry.id   AF-A0A380TLL6-F1
#
_cell.length_a   1.000
_cell.length_b   1.000
_cell.length_c   1.000
_cell.angle_alpha   90.00
_cell.angle_beta   90.00
_cell.angle_gamma   90.00
#
_symmetry.space_group_name_H-M   'P 1'
#
loop_
_entity.id
_entity.type
_entity.pdbx_description
1 polymer ?
#
loop_
_entity_poly.entity_id
_entity_poly.type
_entity_poly.pdbx_seq_one_letter_code
_entity_poly.pdbx_strand_id
1 'polypeptide(L)' 'MEPNKNKDLGLAALKILAQYHNISVNPEELKHKFDLDGKGLSLTSWLIAAKSLDLKAKAINCRRSNLI' A
#
# COMPACT_ATOMS: atom_id res chain seq x y z
N MET A 1 15.81 -22.28 7.27
CA MET A 1 14.70 -22.09 6.31
C MET A 1 14.10 -20.73 6.62
N GLU A 2 14.56 -19.69 5.94
CA GLU A 2 14.13 -18.31 6.21
C GLU A 2 12.83 -18.04 5.43
N PRO A 3 11.74 -17.62 6.10
CA PRO A 3 10.50 -17.33 5.39
C PRO A 3 10.75 -16.14 4.48
N ASN A 4 10.51 -16.35 3.19
CA ASN A 4 10.52 -15.35 2.14
C ASN A 4 9.88 -14.05 2.66
N LYS A 5 10.73 -13.06 2.96
CA LYS A 5 10.34 -11.66 3.11
C LYS A 5 9.89 -11.21 1.73
N ASN A 6 8.69 -11.63 1.34
CA ASN A 6 7.95 -11.02 0.26
C ASN A 6 7.75 -9.58 0.73
N LYS A 7 8.71 -8.73 0.39
CA LYS A 7 8.71 -7.32 0.79
C LYS A 7 7.41 -6.81 0.20
N ASP A 8 6.42 -6.59 1.05
CA ASP A 8 5.16 -5.98 0.67
C ASP A 8 5.50 -4.55 0.20
N LEU A 9 5.95 -4.41 -1.05
CA LEU A 9 6.45 -3.15 -1.61
C LEU A 9 5.36 -2.09 -1.54
N GLY A 10 4.09 -2.50 -1.68
CA GLY A 10 2.92 -1.65 -1.46
C GLY A 10 2.83 -1.14 -0.02
N LEU A 11 3.04 -2.01 0.97
CA LEU A 11 3.05 -1.63 2.39
C LEU A 11 4.19 -0.66 2.72
N ALA A 12 5.38 -0.92 2.20
CA ALA A 12 6.55 -0.05 2.35
C ALA A 12 6.31 1.32 1.69
N ALA A 13 5.75 1.34 0.48
CA ALA A 13 5.37 2.58 -0.20
C ALA A 13 4.32 3.37 0.59
N LEU A 14 3.31 2.70 1.15
CA LEU A 14 2.31 3.35 1.99
C LEU A 14 2.92 3.94 3.25
N LYS A 15 3.85 3.22 3.89
CA LYS A 15 4.60 3.70 5.06
C LYS A 15 5.38 4.97 4.74
N ILE A 16 6.02 5.04 3.58
CA ILE A 16 6.78 6.22 3.14
C ILE A 16 5.83 7.40 2.92
N LEU A 17 4.70 7.19 2.25
CA LEU A 17 3.69 8.23 2.03
C LEU A 17 3.09 8.76 3.34
N ALA A 18 2.79 7.88 4.29
CA ALA A 18 2.26 8.27 5.59
C ALA A 18 3.29 9.05 6.43
N GLN A 19 4.55 8.59 6.46
CA GLN A 19 5.64 9.34 7.10
C GLN A 19 5.83 10.72 6.46
N TYR A 20 5.70 10.83 5.13
CA TYR A 20 5.75 12.11 4.44
C TYR A 20 4.63 13.06 4.90
N HIS A 21 3.45 12.53 5.23
CA HIS A 21 2.35 13.27 5.82
C HIS A 21 2.45 13.47 7.36
N ASN A 22 3.60 13.16 7.98
CA ASN A 22 3.81 13.18 9.45
C ASN A 22 2.91 12.22 10.24
N ILE A 23 2.43 11.15 9.61
CA ILE A 23 1.61 10.12 10.24
C ILE A 23 2.51 8.94 10.60
N SER A 24 2.65 8.65 11.90
CA SER A 24 3.33 7.45 12.39
C SER A 24 2.49 6.22 12.06
N VAL A 25 2.95 5.43 11.09
CA VAL A 25 2.30 4.17 10.73
C VAL A 25 3.26 2.99 10.92
N ASN A 26 2.77 1.95 11.59
CA ASN A 26 3.48 0.69 11.73
C ASN A 26 3.17 -0.19 10.52
N PRO A 27 4.18 -0.70 9.79
CA PRO A 27 3.94 -1.61 8.67
C PRO A 27 3.26 -2.91 9.16
N GLU A 28 3.55 -3.34 10.37
CA GLU A 28 2.98 -4.55 10.99
C GLU A 28 1.48 -4.40 11.26
N GLU A 29 1.10 -3.25 11.85
CA GLU A 29 -0.29 -2.84 12.04
C GLU A 29 -1.03 -2.70 10.72
N LEU A 30 -0.37 -2.09 9.73
CA LEU A 30 -0.92 -1.89 8.40
C LEU A 30 -1.13 -3.25 7.70
N LYS A 31 -0.20 -4.19 7.86
CA LYS A 31 -0.34 -5.55 7.34
C LYS A 31 -1.51 -6.26 8.04
N HIS A 32 -1.59 -6.21 9.36
CA HIS A 32 -2.69 -6.86 10.08
C HIS A 32 -4.07 -6.25 9.73
N LYS A 33 -4.14 -4.93 9.56
CA LYS A 33 -5.40 -4.22 9.27
C LYS A 33 -5.84 -4.35 7.82
N PHE A 34 -4.91 -4.45 6.87
CA PHE A 34 -5.23 -4.38 5.43
C PHE A 34 -4.87 -5.65 4.65
N ASP A 35 -4.04 -6.54 5.19
CA ASP A 35 -3.65 -7.84 4.65
C ASP A 35 -4.22 -8.99 5.51
N LEU A 36 -5.55 -8.98 5.68
CA LEU A 36 -6.28 -9.96 6.51
C LEU A 36 -6.21 -11.39 5.93
N ASP A 37 -6.02 -11.54 4.62
CA ASP A 37 -5.99 -12.84 3.93
C ASP A 37 -4.57 -13.42 3.81
N GLY A 38 -3.53 -12.66 4.21
CA GLY A 38 -2.12 -13.07 4.07
C GLY A 38 -1.64 -13.25 2.63
N LYS A 39 -2.44 -12.81 1.64
CA LYS A 39 -2.14 -12.91 0.20
C LYS A 39 -1.48 -11.66 -0.40
N GLY A 40 -1.23 -10.64 0.42
CA GLY A 40 -0.67 -9.37 0.00
C GLY A 40 -1.76 -8.30 -0.21
N LEU A 41 -1.35 -7.03 -0.05
CA LEU A 41 -2.21 -5.89 -0.29
C LEU A 41 -2.67 -5.83 -1.76
N SER A 42 -3.89 -6.27 -2.00
CA SER A 42 -4.59 -6.03 -3.26
C SER A 42 -4.77 -4.52 -3.48
N LEU A 43 -4.88 -4.10 -4.75
CA LEU A 43 -5.03 -2.69 -5.12
C LEU A 43 -6.15 -2.00 -4.32
N THR A 44 -7.27 -2.67 -4.12
CA THR A 44 -8.40 -2.17 -3.31
C THR A 44 -8.01 -1.97 -1.86
N SER A 45 -7.40 -2.96 -1.21
CA SER A 45 -6.91 -2.88 0.17
C SER A 45 -5.88 -1.76 0.33
N TRP A 46 -5.03 -1.56 -0.67
CA TRP A 46 -4.02 -0.49 -0.68
C TRP A 46 -4.66 0.90 -0.77
N LEU A 47 -5.70 1.07 -1.59
CA LEU A 47 -6.47 2.31 -1.67
C LEU A 47 -7.24 2.60 -0.38
N ILE A 48 -7.84 1.57 0.23
CA ILE A 48 -8.53 1.71 1.53
C ILE A 48 -7.52 2.11 2.61
N ALA A 49 -6.34 1.48 2.63
CA ALA A 49 -5.28 1.81 3.58
C ALA A 49 -4.85 3.26 3.49
N ALA A 50 -4.60 3.76 2.28
CA ALA A 50 -4.31 5.17 2.08
C ALA A 50 -5.46 6.06 2.56
N LYS A 51 -6.70 5.73 2.20
CA LYS A 51 -7.88 6.52 2.59
C LYS A 51 -8.09 6.54 4.11
N SER A 52 -7.81 5.44 4.81
CA SER A 52 -7.87 5.35 6.28
C SER A 52 -6.78 6.15 6.98
N LEU A 53 -5.68 6.41 6.29
CA LEU A 53 -4.59 7.26 6.76
C LEU A 53 -4.76 8.73 6.34
N ASP A 54 -5.97 9.13 5.94
CA ASP A 54 -6.30 10.46 5.39
C ASP A 54 -5.50 10.83 4.12
N LEU A 55 -4.81 9.86 3.50
CA LEU A 55 -4.14 10.05 2.23
C LEU A 55 -5.15 9.96 1.08
N LYS A 56 -5.16 11.00 0.24
CA LYS A 56 -5.99 11.04 -0.96
C LYS A 56 -5.37 10.17 -2.06
N ALA A 57 -5.59 8.87 -2.01
CA ALA A 57 -5.11 7.93 -3.04
C ALA A 57 -6.17 7.64 -4.09
N LYS A 58 -5.73 7.58 -5.35
CA LYS A 58 -6.55 7.15 -6.49
C LYS A 58 -5.70 6.29 -7.40
N ALA A 59 -6.16 5.08 -7.71
CA ALA A 59 -5.54 4.26 -8.73
C ALA A 59 -5.86 4.88 -10.10
N ILE A 60 -4.87 5.49 -10.73
CA ILE A 60 -4.99 6.00 -12.09
C ILE A 60 -4.44 4.93 -13.02
N ASN A 61 -5.29 4.38 -13.87
CA ASN A 61 -4.83 3.57 -14.98
C ASN A 61 -4.35 4.53 -16.08
N CYS A 62 -3.06 4.85 -16.08
CA CYS A 62 -2.46 5.57 -17.19
C CYS A 62 -2.34 4.60 -18.36
N ARG A 63 -3.39 4.50 -19.18
CA ARG A 63 -3.26 3.88 -20.49
C ARG A 63 -2.24 4.72 -21.25
N ARG A 64 -1.13 4.09 -21.63
CA ARG A 64 -0.20 4.62 -22.63
C ARG A 64 -0.94 4.58 -23.96
N SER A 65 -1.81 5.57 -24.18
CA SER A 65 -2.49 5.75 -25.45
C SER A 65 -1.39 6.07 -26.47
N ASN A 66 -1.30 5.19 -27.46
CA ASN A 66 -0.36 5.16 -28.56
C ASN A 66 -0.11 6.58 -29.11
N LEU A 67 1.11 7.11 -28.95
CA LEU A 67 1.60 8.17 -29.83
C LEU A 67 1.95 7.45 -31.15
N ILE A 68 1.02 7.47 -32.09
CA ILE A 68 1.24 7.17 -33.51
C ILE A 68 0.94 8.42 -34.32
#